data_AF-L8JR06-F1
#
_entry.id   AF-L8JR06-F1
#
_cell.length_a   1.000
_cell.length_b   1.000
_cell.length_c   1.000
_cell.angle_alpha   90.00
_cell.angle_beta   90.00
_cell.angle_gamma   90.00
#
_symmetry.space_group_name_H-M   'P 1'
#
loop_
_entity.id
_entity.type
_entity.pdbx_description
1 polymer ?
#
loop_
_entity_poly.entity_id
_entity_poly.type
_entity_poly.pdbx_seq_one_letter_code
_entity_poly.pdbx_strand_id
1 'polypeptide(L)'
;MSVVQPDVATILKDTPTVFSELLASSYSESVNKELKKDRGQFFTPRQLATFMASLASIKPNIDLIRILDPGCGTLTLTCALVQRIVELNPSIRAIEVDAYDTDPSLCTLIDDVISVADQWGRKQDVEINIRYIQEDFILANRAAIQNNDQNGRYDIVISNPPYFKIGKQDARLEVFKDALHGQQNIYGLFLLASLKLLKEGGELIYLIPRSFTSGLYFQSFREQFLSFATLEHIHIFGSRAESFKKDNVLQENIILKALKQKSDASRVVRISHSAGVNEARVDEARQYDEATLIQDHGQSNIIHLPINDLEEFAIKVFRQWHNTLECYGMKVSTGPVVPFRSAALLASKRSPGSKLVPLIWMHNCLKMKLDLSVIKKDKQQWILDNRKSNSKTLENKNYVLLRRFSSKDDEYKLVATPIFANGLGYSRIGIENHLNYLHKPDGELERVEALGLSVLYNSTLFEAYFRSFSGNTQISATELNKTPMPPLELIVEIGKEYQRLSLEGIEGIDDIVERVLNLKRYKDARWIK
;
A
#
# COMPACT_ATOMS: atom_id res chain seq x y z
N MET A 1 -30.44 10.48 -36.13
CA MET A 1 -29.72 10.54 -37.42
C MET A 1 -28.50 9.65 -37.29
N SER A 2 -28.43 8.68 -38.20
CA SER A 2 -27.47 7.60 -38.29
C SER A 2 -26.04 8.10 -38.45
N VAL A 3 -25.12 7.58 -37.64
CA VAL A 3 -23.72 7.37 -38.05
C VAL A 3 -23.31 5.98 -37.60
N VAL A 4 -23.84 4.97 -38.28
CA VAL A 4 -23.24 3.64 -38.33
C VAL A 4 -23.29 3.23 -39.79
N GLN A 5 -22.12 3.16 -40.42
CA GLN A 5 -21.70 2.27 -41.51
C GLN A 5 -20.36 2.77 -42.07
N PRO A 6 -19.52 1.91 -42.67
CA PRO A 6 -19.12 0.56 -42.26
C PRO A 6 -17.59 0.39 -42.41
N ASP A 7 -16.87 -0.07 -41.37
CA ASP A 7 -15.54 -0.70 -41.59
C ASP A 7 -15.04 -1.51 -40.37
N VAL A 8 -15.95 -2.28 -39.74
CA VAL A 8 -15.58 -3.26 -38.70
C VAL A 8 -14.81 -4.46 -39.31
N ALA A 9 -14.72 -4.54 -40.64
CA ALA A 9 -14.19 -5.69 -41.37
C ALA A 9 -12.70 -5.61 -41.77
N THR A 10 -11.97 -4.52 -41.51
CA THR A 10 -10.58 -4.40 -42.01
C THR A 10 -9.59 -3.79 -41.02
N ILE A 11 -9.74 -4.10 -39.73
CA ILE A 11 -8.58 -4.16 -38.84
C ILE A 11 -8.65 -5.46 -38.05
N LEU A 12 -8.12 -6.54 -38.63
CA LEU A 12 -7.53 -7.62 -37.85
C LEU A 12 -6.46 -6.95 -36.97
N LYS A 13 -6.83 -6.63 -35.74
CA LYS A 13 -5.87 -6.33 -34.69
C LYS A 13 -5.50 -7.68 -34.13
N ASP A 14 -4.23 -8.05 -34.32
CA ASP A 14 -3.75 -9.43 -34.44
C ASP A 14 -4.17 -10.41 -33.32
N THR A 15 -4.64 -9.93 -32.17
CA THR A 15 -5.06 -10.77 -31.04
C THR A 15 -6.22 -10.13 -30.22
N PRO A 16 -7.07 -10.94 -29.52
CA PRO A 16 -8.14 -10.47 -28.64
C PRO A 16 -7.77 -9.35 -27.63
N THR A 17 -6.62 -9.44 -26.99
CA THR A 17 -6.11 -8.42 -26.05
C THR A 17 -5.90 -7.06 -26.71
N VAL A 18 -5.38 -7.04 -27.96
CA VAL A 18 -5.21 -5.77 -28.68
C VAL A 18 -6.59 -5.17 -28.93
N PHE A 19 -7.56 -5.96 -29.40
CA PHE A 19 -8.93 -5.51 -29.64
C PHE A 19 -9.59 -4.94 -28.37
N SER A 20 -9.52 -5.66 -27.25
CA SER A 20 -10.02 -5.22 -25.95
C SER A 20 -9.44 -3.88 -25.49
N GLU A 21 -8.13 -3.67 -25.65
CA GLU A 21 -7.47 -2.42 -25.24
C GLU A 21 -8.01 -1.19 -25.98
N LEU A 22 -8.40 -1.32 -27.24
CA LEU A 22 -8.91 -0.18 -27.99
C LEU A 22 -10.36 0.13 -27.64
N LEU A 23 -11.16 -0.90 -27.39
CA LEU A 23 -12.51 -0.71 -26.87
C LEU A 23 -12.46 -0.03 -25.49
N ALA A 24 -11.54 -0.46 -24.61
CA ALA A 24 -11.28 0.23 -23.34
C ALA A 24 -10.90 1.70 -23.54
N SER A 25 -10.01 1.98 -24.49
CA SER A 25 -9.56 3.34 -24.77
C SER A 25 -10.72 4.21 -25.29
N SER A 26 -11.47 3.72 -26.25
CA SER A 26 -12.65 4.40 -26.83
C SER A 26 -13.75 4.63 -25.79
N TYR A 27 -14.05 3.61 -24.98
CA TYR A 27 -15.01 3.73 -23.89
C TYR A 27 -14.57 4.74 -22.84
N SER A 28 -13.30 4.70 -22.43
CA SER A 28 -12.73 5.66 -21.47
C SER A 28 -12.83 7.11 -21.98
N GLU A 29 -12.68 7.36 -23.27
CA GLU A 29 -12.86 8.71 -23.84
C GLU A 29 -14.32 9.19 -23.79
N SER A 30 -15.29 8.27 -23.80
CA SER A 30 -16.72 8.57 -23.80
C SER A 30 -17.35 8.81 -22.41
N VAL A 31 -16.72 8.33 -21.33
CA VAL A 31 -17.29 8.37 -19.97
C VAL A 31 -16.77 9.56 -19.16
N ASN A 32 -17.68 10.26 -18.45
CA ASN A 32 -17.35 11.36 -17.54
C ASN A 32 -16.42 10.91 -16.39
N LYS A 33 -15.41 11.72 -16.07
CA LYS A 33 -14.43 11.49 -15.00
C LYS A 33 -15.04 11.27 -13.61
N GLU A 34 -16.14 11.94 -13.27
CA GLU A 34 -16.79 11.77 -11.95
C GLU A 34 -17.38 10.37 -11.80
N LEU A 35 -18.05 9.86 -12.83
CA LEU A 35 -18.59 8.49 -12.87
C LEU A 35 -17.49 7.42 -12.77
N LYS A 36 -16.33 7.63 -13.40
CA LYS A 36 -15.18 6.71 -13.28
C LYS A 36 -14.66 6.61 -11.85
N LYS A 37 -14.59 7.74 -11.16
CA LYS A 37 -14.10 7.81 -9.78
C LYS A 37 -15.07 7.12 -8.82
N ASP A 38 -16.37 7.35 -8.97
CA ASP A 38 -17.39 6.76 -8.10
C ASP A 38 -17.50 5.23 -8.29
N ARG A 39 -17.30 4.75 -9.53
CA ARG A 39 -17.27 3.32 -9.86
C ARG A 39 -15.91 2.65 -9.61
N GLY A 40 -14.85 3.44 -9.41
CA GLY A 40 -13.48 2.93 -9.33
C GLY A 40 -13.01 2.23 -10.62
N GLN A 41 -13.54 2.63 -11.78
CA GLN A 41 -13.34 1.95 -13.05
C GLN A 41 -12.08 2.47 -13.76
N PHE A 42 -11.00 1.69 -13.68
CA PHE A 42 -9.72 1.98 -14.34
C PHE A 42 -9.30 0.78 -15.20
N PHE A 43 -9.23 0.98 -16.52
CA PHE A 43 -8.84 -0.09 -17.44
C PHE A 43 -7.33 -0.35 -17.38
N THR A 44 -6.96 -1.62 -17.36
CA THR A 44 -5.57 -2.07 -17.35
C THR A 44 -4.98 -1.98 -18.77
N PRO A 45 -3.87 -1.24 -18.97
CA PRO A 45 -3.17 -1.22 -20.26
C PRO A 45 -2.68 -2.62 -20.67
N ARG A 46 -2.60 -2.89 -21.97
CA ARG A 46 -2.20 -4.21 -22.49
C ARG A 46 -0.83 -4.66 -22.01
N GLN A 47 0.16 -3.76 -21.97
CA GLN A 47 1.50 -4.10 -21.51
C GLN A 47 1.48 -4.64 -20.08
N LEU A 48 0.70 -4.00 -19.20
CA LEU A 48 0.50 -4.44 -17.83
C LEU A 48 -0.28 -5.76 -17.77
N ALA A 49 -1.33 -5.91 -18.58
CA ALA A 49 -2.11 -7.14 -18.65
C ALA A 49 -1.27 -8.34 -19.11
N THR A 50 -0.45 -8.16 -20.15
CA THR A 50 0.49 -9.18 -20.64
C THR A 50 1.53 -9.53 -19.57
N PHE A 51 2.05 -8.54 -18.83
CA PHE A 51 2.96 -8.79 -17.72
C PHE A 51 2.28 -9.56 -16.57
N MET A 52 1.07 -9.19 -16.16
CA MET A 52 0.32 -9.93 -15.14
C MET A 52 0.04 -11.37 -15.58
N ALA A 53 -0.43 -11.56 -16.82
CA ALA A 53 -0.58 -12.88 -17.40
C ALA A 53 0.73 -13.67 -17.38
N SER A 54 1.87 -13.00 -17.61
CA SER A 54 3.20 -13.62 -17.60
C SER A 54 3.55 -14.35 -16.30
N LEU A 55 2.95 -13.94 -15.18
CA LEU A 55 3.17 -14.53 -13.87
C LEU A 55 2.42 -15.86 -13.66
N ALA A 56 1.40 -16.17 -14.47
CA ALA A 56 0.65 -17.41 -14.34
C ALA A 56 1.52 -18.64 -14.65
N SER A 57 1.43 -19.67 -13.82
CA SER A 57 2.11 -20.95 -14.07
C SER A 57 1.29 -21.79 -15.04
N ILE A 58 1.76 -21.84 -16.29
CA ILE A 58 1.08 -22.62 -17.34
C ILE A 58 1.60 -24.06 -17.32
N LYS A 59 0.73 -25.00 -16.94
CA LYS A 59 1.07 -26.44 -16.91
C LYS A 59 0.78 -27.06 -18.29
N PRO A 60 1.77 -27.66 -18.98
CA PRO A 60 1.64 -28.08 -20.39
C PRO A 60 0.78 -29.34 -20.60
N ASN A 61 0.33 -30.00 -19.53
CA ASN A 61 -0.41 -31.27 -19.58
C ASN A 61 -1.88 -31.11 -19.16
N ILE A 62 -2.38 -29.88 -19.08
CA ILE A 62 -3.78 -29.58 -18.76
C ILE A 62 -4.52 -29.26 -20.06
N ASP A 63 -5.66 -29.91 -20.29
CA ASP A 63 -6.50 -29.73 -21.48
C ASP A 63 -7.69 -28.78 -21.25
N LEU A 64 -8.08 -28.55 -20.00
CA LEU A 64 -9.12 -27.60 -19.58
C LEU A 64 -8.65 -26.70 -18.44
N ILE A 65 -8.77 -25.38 -18.61
CA ILE A 65 -8.49 -24.39 -17.56
C ILE A 65 -9.73 -23.54 -17.29
N ARG A 66 -10.07 -23.36 -16.00
CA ARG A 66 -11.15 -22.48 -15.55
C ARG A 66 -10.58 -21.20 -14.94
N ILE A 67 -10.99 -20.06 -15.48
CA ILE A 67 -10.52 -18.72 -15.11
C ILE A 67 -11.65 -17.92 -14.50
N LEU A 68 -11.34 -17.09 -13.51
CA LEU A 68 -12.23 -16.07 -12.99
C LEU A 68 -11.61 -14.68 -13.15
N ASP A 69 -12.39 -13.75 -13.69
CA ASP A 69 -12.11 -12.32 -13.68
C ASP A 69 -13.25 -11.57 -12.97
N PRO A 70 -13.13 -11.29 -11.66
CA PRO A 70 -14.22 -10.81 -10.83
C PRO A 70 -14.56 -9.33 -11.04
N GLY A 71 -13.75 -8.59 -11.80
CA GLY A 71 -13.93 -7.17 -12.09
C GLY A 71 -13.36 -6.87 -13.47
N CYS A 72 -14.03 -7.42 -14.49
CA CYS A 72 -13.40 -7.68 -15.77
C CYS A 72 -13.24 -6.44 -16.65
N GLY A 73 -14.02 -5.38 -16.43
CA GLY A 73 -14.06 -4.24 -17.34
C GLY A 73 -14.29 -4.71 -18.78
N THR A 74 -13.41 -4.35 -19.70
CA THR A 74 -13.50 -4.77 -21.11
C THR A 74 -12.82 -6.11 -21.43
N LEU A 75 -12.44 -6.91 -20.43
CA LEU A 75 -11.73 -8.20 -20.57
C LEU A 75 -10.24 -8.13 -20.95
N THR A 76 -9.56 -6.99 -20.83
CA THR A 76 -8.13 -6.90 -21.25
C THR A 76 -7.23 -7.87 -20.48
N LEU A 77 -7.43 -8.04 -19.17
CA LEU A 77 -6.69 -9.02 -18.36
C LEU A 77 -7.03 -10.46 -18.74
N THR A 78 -8.33 -10.75 -18.87
CA THR A 78 -8.85 -12.04 -19.32
C THR A 78 -8.22 -12.44 -20.66
N CYS A 79 -8.30 -11.58 -21.69
CA CYS A 79 -7.74 -11.86 -23.00
C CYS A 79 -6.23 -12.08 -22.97
N ALA A 80 -5.49 -11.30 -22.16
CA ALA A 80 -4.04 -11.46 -22.05
C ALA A 80 -3.65 -12.82 -21.44
N LEU A 81 -4.39 -13.27 -20.43
CA LEU A 81 -4.18 -14.58 -19.80
C LEU A 81 -4.55 -15.73 -20.74
N VAL A 82 -5.71 -15.64 -21.40
CA VAL A 82 -6.17 -16.64 -22.39
C VAL A 82 -5.14 -16.81 -23.51
N GLN A 83 -4.65 -15.70 -24.07
CA GLN A 83 -3.61 -15.75 -25.11
C GLN A 83 -2.36 -16.46 -24.65
N ARG A 84 -1.86 -16.10 -23.47
CA ARG A 84 -0.66 -16.71 -22.92
C ARG A 84 -0.83 -18.22 -22.68
N ILE A 85 -1.99 -18.65 -22.19
CA ILE A 85 -2.28 -20.07 -21.98
C ILE A 85 -2.20 -20.81 -23.31
N VAL A 86 -2.88 -20.31 -24.34
CA VAL A 86 -2.91 -20.93 -25.68
C VAL A 86 -1.52 -20.98 -26.31
N GLU A 87 -0.72 -19.92 -26.16
CA GLU A 87 0.64 -19.86 -26.72
C GLU A 87 1.62 -20.83 -26.04
N LEU A 88 1.46 -21.09 -24.74
CA LEU A 88 2.42 -21.87 -23.94
C LEU A 88 1.99 -23.30 -23.62
N ASN A 89 0.71 -23.62 -23.75
CA ASN A 89 0.17 -24.94 -23.47
C ASN A 89 -0.31 -25.63 -24.75
N PRO A 90 0.51 -26.46 -25.40
CA PRO A 90 0.11 -27.17 -26.62
C PRO A 90 -0.99 -28.22 -26.41
N SER A 91 -1.28 -28.60 -25.16
CA SER A 91 -2.32 -29.58 -24.84
C SER A 91 -3.68 -28.95 -24.55
N ILE A 92 -3.77 -27.62 -24.45
CA ILE A 92 -5.03 -26.95 -24.11
C ILE A 92 -6.07 -27.19 -25.20
N ARG A 93 -7.28 -27.56 -24.80
CA ARG A 93 -8.43 -27.78 -25.68
C ARG A 93 -9.58 -26.85 -25.36
N ALA A 94 -9.75 -26.50 -24.09
CA ALA A 94 -10.81 -25.61 -23.66
C ALA A 94 -10.35 -24.64 -22.57
N ILE A 95 -10.82 -23.40 -22.66
CA ILE A 95 -10.67 -22.38 -21.62
C ILE A 95 -12.07 -21.85 -21.30
N GLU A 96 -12.48 -22.02 -20.05
CA GLU A 96 -13.74 -21.49 -19.53
C GLU A 96 -13.45 -20.29 -18.64
N VAL A 97 -14.15 -19.17 -18.87
CA VAL A 97 -13.97 -17.94 -18.10
C VAL A 97 -15.30 -17.46 -17.56
N ASP A 98 -15.38 -17.21 -16.26
CA ASP A 98 -16.44 -16.39 -15.68
C ASP A 98 -15.90 -14.97 -15.45
N ALA A 99 -16.53 -13.99 -16.09
CA ALA A 99 -16.14 -12.58 -16.03
C ALA A 99 -17.27 -11.72 -15.47
N TYR A 100 -17.01 -11.00 -14.38
CA TYR A 100 -18.01 -10.18 -13.68
C TYR A 100 -17.75 -8.69 -13.86
N ASP A 101 -18.81 -7.94 -14.17
CA ASP A 101 -18.82 -6.47 -14.02
C ASP A 101 -20.25 -6.02 -13.67
N THR A 102 -20.38 -4.85 -13.07
CA THR A 102 -21.69 -4.28 -12.71
C THR A 102 -22.17 -3.23 -13.72
N ASP A 103 -21.31 -2.78 -14.64
CA ASP A 103 -21.59 -1.69 -15.55
C ASP A 103 -22.41 -2.14 -16.78
N PRO A 104 -23.71 -1.81 -16.89
CA PRO A 104 -24.55 -2.23 -18.01
C PRO A 104 -24.09 -1.70 -19.36
N SER A 105 -23.32 -0.60 -19.40
CA SER A 105 -22.82 -0.03 -20.65
C SER A 105 -21.70 -0.86 -21.28
N LEU A 106 -21.09 -1.80 -20.54
CA LEU A 106 -20.03 -2.65 -21.06
C LEU A 106 -20.57 -3.85 -21.85
N CYS A 107 -21.84 -4.23 -21.71
CA CYS A 107 -22.38 -5.47 -22.28
C CYS A 107 -22.08 -5.60 -23.78
N THR A 108 -22.42 -4.60 -24.59
CA THR A 108 -22.18 -4.64 -26.04
C THR A 108 -20.69 -4.70 -26.39
N LEU A 109 -19.85 -3.96 -25.66
CA LEU A 109 -18.40 -3.98 -25.88
C LEU A 109 -17.81 -5.36 -25.55
N ILE A 110 -18.28 -5.97 -24.47
CA ILE A 110 -17.83 -7.29 -24.03
C ILE A 110 -18.28 -8.36 -25.03
N ASP A 111 -19.51 -8.31 -25.55
CA ASP A 111 -19.99 -9.26 -26.55
C ASP A 111 -19.08 -9.26 -27.81
N ASP A 112 -18.65 -8.07 -28.26
CA ASP A 112 -17.71 -7.94 -29.37
C ASP A 112 -16.35 -8.59 -29.04
N VAL A 113 -15.82 -8.37 -27.83
CA VAL A 113 -14.55 -8.98 -27.39
C VAL A 113 -14.66 -10.51 -27.29
N ILE A 114 -15.78 -11.02 -26.76
CA ILE A 114 -16.04 -12.46 -26.65
C ILE A 114 -16.09 -13.10 -28.05
N SER A 115 -16.78 -12.47 -29.00
CA SER A 115 -16.83 -12.95 -30.39
C SER A 115 -15.44 -13.00 -31.04
N VAL A 116 -14.61 -11.97 -30.82
CA VAL A 116 -13.22 -11.95 -31.32
C VAL A 116 -12.38 -13.03 -30.62
N ALA A 117 -12.55 -13.24 -29.32
CA ALA A 117 -11.84 -14.27 -28.57
C ALA A 117 -12.18 -15.69 -29.04
N ASP A 118 -13.47 -16.00 -29.24
CA ASP A 118 -13.94 -17.28 -29.78
C ASP A 118 -13.38 -17.53 -31.19
N GLN A 119 -13.50 -16.56 -32.10
CA GLN A 119 -12.96 -16.67 -33.46
C GLN A 119 -11.44 -16.87 -33.46
N TRP A 120 -10.72 -16.19 -32.58
CA TRP A 120 -9.28 -16.36 -32.43
C TRP A 120 -8.92 -17.74 -31.87
N GLY A 121 -9.63 -18.23 -30.85
CA GLY A 121 -9.42 -19.55 -30.26
C GLY A 121 -9.63 -20.69 -31.24
N ARG A 122 -10.69 -20.63 -32.06
CA ARG A 122 -10.97 -21.62 -33.11
C ARG A 122 -9.85 -21.74 -34.12
N LYS A 123 -9.17 -20.64 -34.46
CA LYS A 123 -7.99 -20.66 -35.35
C LYS A 123 -6.78 -21.36 -34.72
N GLN A 124 -6.78 -21.53 -33.41
CA GLN A 124 -5.75 -22.22 -32.64
C GLN A 124 -6.19 -23.64 -32.20
N ASP A 125 -7.34 -24.13 -32.68
CA ASP A 125 -7.95 -25.39 -32.23
C ASP A 125 -8.23 -25.45 -30.70
N VAL A 126 -8.62 -24.31 -30.12
CA VAL A 126 -8.99 -24.17 -28.70
C VAL A 126 -10.38 -23.58 -28.56
N GLU A 127 -11.25 -24.24 -27.79
CA GLU A 127 -12.56 -23.71 -27.40
C GLU A 127 -12.40 -22.65 -26.31
N ILE A 128 -12.79 -21.41 -26.59
CA ILE A 128 -12.75 -20.31 -25.62
C ILE A 128 -14.20 -19.92 -25.29
N ASN A 129 -14.63 -20.25 -24.07
CA ASN A 129 -15.97 -19.94 -23.58
C ASN A 129 -15.90 -18.89 -22.47
N ILE A 130 -16.21 -17.64 -22.81
CA ILE A 130 -16.25 -16.53 -21.85
C ILE A 130 -17.72 -16.24 -21.52
N ARG A 131 -18.07 -16.46 -20.26
CA ARG A 131 -19.36 -16.10 -19.70
C ARG A 131 -19.27 -14.76 -18.99
N TYR A 132 -19.86 -13.73 -19.59
CA TYR A 132 -20.05 -12.45 -18.92
C TYR A 132 -21.25 -12.49 -17.97
N ILE A 133 -21.05 -12.02 -16.74
CA ILE A 133 -22.04 -12.05 -15.66
C ILE A 133 -22.19 -10.63 -15.12
N GLN A 134 -23.30 -9.98 -15.47
CA GLN A 134 -23.57 -8.60 -15.09
C GLN A 134 -24.17 -8.49 -13.68
N GLU A 135 -23.41 -8.87 -12.66
CA GLU A 135 -23.84 -8.91 -11.25
C GLU A 135 -22.72 -8.42 -10.31
N ASP A 136 -23.07 -8.07 -9.07
CA ASP A 136 -22.05 -7.85 -8.02
C ASP A 136 -21.39 -9.18 -7.69
N PHE A 137 -20.10 -9.32 -8.04
CA PHE A 137 -19.32 -10.53 -7.88
C PHE A 137 -19.41 -11.16 -6.47
N ILE A 138 -19.34 -10.35 -5.41
CA ILE A 138 -19.33 -10.86 -4.03
C ILE A 138 -20.71 -11.39 -3.66
N LEU A 139 -21.77 -10.65 -4.01
CA LEU A 139 -23.15 -11.05 -3.70
C LEU A 139 -23.60 -12.25 -4.54
N ALA A 140 -23.27 -12.28 -5.83
CA ALA A 140 -23.56 -13.39 -6.73
C ALA A 140 -22.95 -14.71 -6.24
N ASN A 141 -21.80 -14.64 -5.56
CA ASN A 141 -21.08 -15.79 -5.04
C ASN A 141 -21.29 -16.04 -3.53
N ARG A 142 -22.28 -15.38 -2.90
CA ARG A 142 -22.54 -15.45 -1.45
C ARG A 142 -22.59 -16.89 -0.93
N ALA A 143 -23.37 -17.76 -1.58
CA ALA A 143 -23.54 -19.13 -1.13
C ALA A 143 -22.23 -19.94 -1.17
N ALA A 144 -21.45 -19.81 -2.26
CA ALA A 144 -20.17 -20.50 -2.40
C ALA A 144 -19.14 -20.01 -1.37
N ILE A 145 -19.11 -18.70 -1.12
CA ILE A 145 -18.20 -18.08 -0.14
C ILE A 145 -18.56 -18.48 1.29
N GLN A 146 -19.85 -18.47 1.65
CA GLN A 146 -20.32 -18.82 3.00
C GLN A 146 -20.22 -20.31 3.30
N ASN A 147 -20.46 -21.17 2.30
CA ASN A 147 -20.37 -22.62 2.47
C ASN A 147 -18.92 -23.13 2.52
N ASN A 148 -17.95 -22.26 2.22
CA ASN A 148 -16.52 -22.58 2.20
C ASN A 148 -16.25 -23.84 1.36
N ASP A 149 -16.76 -23.83 0.13
CA ASP A 149 -16.60 -24.94 -0.83
C ASP A 149 -15.10 -25.26 -0.99
N GLN A 150 -14.68 -26.38 -0.40
CA GLN A 150 -13.28 -26.77 -0.30
C GLN A 150 -12.69 -27.13 -1.66
N ASN A 151 -13.53 -27.56 -2.59
CA ASN A 151 -13.06 -28.01 -3.90
C ASN A 151 -12.71 -26.82 -4.81
N GLY A 152 -13.32 -25.66 -4.58
CA GLY A 152 -13.17 -24.50 -5.47
C GLY A 152 -13.67 -24.78 -6.90
N ARG A 153 -13.59 -23.77 -7.76
CA ARG A 153 -14.07 -23.86 -9.16
C ARG A 153 -13.03 -23.43 -10.18
N TYR A 154 -12.12 -22.53 -9.80
CA TYR A 154 -11.20 -21.89 -10.73
C TYR A 154 -9.76 -22.31 -10.47
N ASP A 155 -9.00 -22.45 -11.55
CA ASP A 155 -7.57 -22.74 -11.53
C ASP A 155 -6.76 -21.45 -11.40
N ILE A 156 -7.20 -20.37 -12.05
CA ILE A 156 -6.55 -19.06 -12.04
C ILE A 156 -7.58 -17.95 -11.86
N VAL A 157 -7.31 -17.00 -10.98
CA VAL A 157 -8.01 -15.72 -10.90
C VAL A 157 -7.06 -14.62 -11.33
N ILE A 158 -7.49 -13.77 -12.26
CA ILE A 158 -6.74 -12.57 -12.65
C ILE A 158 -7.66 -11.35 -12.54
N SER A 159 -7.21 -10.26 -11.89
CA SER A 159 -8.07 -9.09 -11.72
C SER A 159 -7.34 -7.78 -11.44
N ASN A 160 -7.99 -6.70 -11.87
CA ASN A 160 -7.78 -5.34 -11.37
C ASN A 160 -9.09 -4.89 -10.69
N PRO A 161 -9.34 -5.25 -9.41
CA PRO A 161 -10.60 -4.97 -8.75
C PRO A 161 -10.82 -3.45 -8.54
N PRO A 162 -12.06 -3.00 -8.26
CA PRO A 162 -12.31 -1.60 -7.94
C PRO A 162 -11.67 -1.19 -6.61
N TYR A 163 -11.35 0.10 -6.45
CA TYR A 163 -10.72 0.64 -5.22
C TYR A 163 -11.58 1.71 -4.56
N PHE A 164 -12.36 1.33 -3.55
CA PHE A 164 -13.10 2.28 -2.72
C PHE A 164 -13.38 1.72 -1.33
N LYS A 165 -13.54 2.64 -0.38
CA LYS A 165 -13.90 2.30 1.00
C LYS A 165 -15.37 1.90 1.05
N ILE A 166 -15.67 0.84 1.78
CA ILE A 166 -17.05 0.40 2.02
C ILE A 166 -17.54 0.81 3.41
N GLY A 167 -18.83 1.06 3.51
CA GLY A 167 -19.49 1.40 4.76
C GLY A 167 -19.63 0.18 5.68
N LYS A 168 -19.83 0.41 6.98
CA LYS A 168 -20.00 -0.67 7.97
C LYS A 168 -21.26 -1.52 7.77
N GLN A 169 -22.23 -1.02 7.01
CA GLN A 169 -23.53 -1.66 6.74
C GLN A 169 -23.60 -2.19 5.30
N ASP A 170 -22.47 -2.27 4.59
CA ASP A 170 -22.43 -2.79 3.23
C ASP A 170 -22.75 -4.29 3.23
N ALA A 171 -23.76 -4.71 2.45
CA ALA A 171 -24.25 -6.09 2.40
C ALA A 171 -23.18 -7.12 1.96
N ARG A 172 -22.10 -6.66 1.31
CA ARG A 172 -20.96 -7.52 0.93
C ARG A 172 -20.12 -7.96 2.12
N LEU A 173 -20.14 -7.20 3.22
CA LEU A 173 -19.46 -7.60 4.45
C LEU A 173 -20.11 -8.84 5.08
N GLU A 174 -21.43 -8.96 4.98
CA GLU A 174 -22.21 -10.09 5.53
C GLU A 174 -21.93 -11.42 4.83
N VAL A 175 -21.29 -11.38 3.66
CA VAL A 175 -20.90 -12.58 2.92
C VAL A 175 -19.76 -13.33 3.62
N PHE A 176 -18.94 -12.62 4.42
CA PHE A 176 -17.83 -13.21 5.15
C PHE A 176 -18.27 -13.55 6.58
N LYS A 177 -18.16 -14.83 6.97
CA LYS A 177 -18.55 -15.31 8.30
C LYS A 177 -17.63 -14.76 9.41
N ASP A 178 -16.36 -14.60 9.10
CA ASP A 178 -15.37 -14.08 10.04
C ASP A 178 -15.44 -12.55 10.07
N ALA A 179 -15.45 -11.98 11.27
CA ALA A 179 -15.56 -10.54 11.44
C ALA A 179 -14.34 -9.80 10.84
N LEU A 180 -14.56 -9.08 9.75
CA LEU A 180 -13.58 -8.13 9.23
C LEU A 180 -13.64 -6.83 10.05
N HIS A 181 -12.59 -6.58 10.83
CA HIS A 181 -12.49 -5.40 11.69
C HIS A 181 -11.89 -4.21 10.97
N GLY A 182 -12.43 -3.01 11.22
CA GLY A 182 -11.93 -1.76 10.65
C GLY A 182 -12.70 -1.31 9.41
N GLN A 183 -12.27 -0.19 8.80
CA GLN A 183 -12.83 0.29 7.54
C GLN A 183 -12.22 -0.47 6.37
N GLN A 184 -13.00 -1.37 5.76
CA GLN A 184 -12.54 -2.19 4.64
C GLN A 184 -12.49 -1.39 3.33
N ASN A 185 -11.63 -1.85 2.43
CA ASN A 185 -11.64 -1.47 1.02
C ASN A 185 -12.18 -2.67 0.21
N ILE A 186 -13.00 -2.38 -0.81
CA ILE A 186 -13.67 -3.41 -1.62
C ILE A 186 -12.69 -4.40 -2.26
N TYR A 187 -11.48 -3.96 -2.66
CA TYR A 187 -10.50 -4.88 -3.26
C TYR A 187 -10.10 -6.01 -2.31
N GLY A 188 -10.10 -5.78 -1.00
CA GLY A 188 -9.80 -6.81 0.00
C GLY A 188 -10.89 -7.89 0.03
N LEU A 189 -12.15 -7.49 -0.12
CA LEU A 189 -13.26 -8.44 -0.22
C LEU A 189 -13.21 -9.26 -1.51
N PHE A 190 -12.89 -8.61 -2.65
CA PHE A 190 -12.69 -9.31 -3.92
C PHE A 190 -11.60 -10.37 -3.81
N LEU A 191 -10.50 -10.03 -3.14
CA LEU A 191 -9.36 -10.91 -2.99
C LEU A 191 -9.68 -12.12 -2.10
N LEU A 192 -10.37 -11.92 -0.97
CA LEU A 192 -10.84 -13.02 -0.11
C LEU A 192 -11.89 -13.91 -0.80
N ALA A 193 -12.85 -13.32 -1.51
CA ALA A 193 -13.86 -14.06 -2.26
C ALA A 193 -13.22 -14.94 -3.33
N SER A 194 -12.31 -14.37 -4.13
CA SER A 194 -11.56 -15.09 -5.15
C SER A 194 -10.71 -16.22 -4.57
N LEU A 195 -10.03 -15.98 -3.45
CA LEU A 195 -9.27 -17.02 -2.76
C LEU A 195 -10.17 -18.18 -2.31
N LYS A 196 -11.39 -17.92 -1.85
CA LYS A 196 -12.34 -18.97 -1.48
C LYS A 196 -12.83 -19.75 -2.70
N LEU A 197 -13.00 -19.10 -3.85
CA LEU A 197 -13.47 -19.73 -5.09
C LEU A 197 -12.39 -20.48 -5.89
N LEU A 198 -11.11 -20.24 -5.58
CA LEU A 198 -9.99 -21.01 -6.17
C LEU A 198 -10.02 -22.47 -5.74
N LYS A 199 -9.55 -23.37 -6.61
CA LYS A 199 -9.20 -24.74 -6.24
C LYS A 199 -7.94 -24.74 -5.35
N GLU A 200 -7.72 -25.79 -4.58
CA GLU A 200 -6.46 -25.96 -3.85
C GLU A 200 -5.27 -25.97 -4.85
N GLY A 201 -4.23 -25.20 -4.55
CA GLY A 201 -3.11 -24.96 -5.45
C GLY A 201 -3.42 -24.03 -6.65
N GLY A 202 -4.62 -23.45 -6.70
CA GLY A 202 -5.00 -22.46 -7.71
C GLY A 202 -4.33 -21.10 -7.47
N GLU A 203 -4.19 -20.31 -8.54
CA GLU A 203 -3.39 -19.08 -8.55
C GLU A 203 -4.25 -17.83 -8.53
N LEU A 204 -3.84 -16.84 -7.74
CA LEU A 204 -4.43 -15.51 -7.67
C LEU A 204 -3.42 -14.49 -8.18
N ILE A 205 -3.78 -13.70 -9.19
CA ILE A 205 -2.93 -12.65 -9.79
C ILE A 205 -3.69 -11.32 -9.80
N TYR A 206 -3.29 -10.39 -8.93
CA TYR A 206 -4.06 -9.18 -8.64
C TYR A 206 -3.24 -7.91 -8.76
N LEU A 207 -3.79 -6.88 -9.39
CA LEU A 207 -3.29 -5.50 -9.28
C LEU A 207 -4.03 -4.80 -8.13
N ILE A 208 -3.33 -4.45 -7.05
CA ILE A 208 -3.96 -3.88 -5.85
C ILE A 208 -3.08 -2.83 -5.16
N PRO A 209 -3.67 -1.93 -4.33
CA PRO A 209 -2.89 -0.99 -3.53
C PRO A 209 -1.98 -1.68 -2.51
N ARG A 210 -0.70 -1.31 -2.48
CA ARG A 210 0.32 -1.78 -1.50
C ARG A 210 -0.09 -1.60 -0.05
N SER A 211 -0.99 -0.66 0.23
CA SER A 211 -1.49 -0.33 1.58
C SER A 211 -1.90 -1.53 2.44
N PHE A 212 -2.30 -2.66 1.83
CA PHE A 212 -2.67 -3.84 2.59
C PHE A 212 -1.50 -4.45 3.36
N THR A 213 -0.24 -4.26 2.95
CA THR A 213 0.94 -4.92 3.55
C THR A 213 1.21 -4.52 4.99
N SER A 214 0.81 -3.30 5.38
CA SER A 214 1.09 -2.73 6.70
C SER A 214 -0.07 -1.95 7.31
N GLY A 215 -1.02 -1.46 6.49
CA GLY A 215 -2.09 -0.59 6.96
C GLY A 215 -2.96 -1.23 8.04
N LEU A 216 -3.23 -0.49 9.11
CA LEU A 216 -4.01 -0.96 10.27
C LEU A 216 -5.41 -1.46 9.89
N TYR A 217 -6.07 -0.76 8.96
CA TYR A 217 -7.41 -1.16 8.50
C TYR A 217 -7.44 -2.51 7.77
N PHE A 218 -6.28 -2.96 7.29
CA PHE A 218 -6.12 -4.23 6.58
C PHE A 218 -5.60 -5.35 7.48
N GLN A 219 -5.45 -5.13 8.79
CA GLN A 219 -4.91 -6.13 9.70
C GLN A 219 -5.74 -7.43 9.69
N SER A 220 -7.05 -7.34 9.96
CA SER A 220 -7.96 -8.50 9.96
C SER A 220 -8.04 -9.18 8.60
N PHE A 221 -8.06 -8.39 7.52
CA PHE A 221 -7.97 -8.89 6.14
C PHE A 221 -6.67 -9.67 5.90
N ARG A 222 -5.51 -9.12 6.29
CA ARG A 222 -4.20 -9.76 6.10
C ARG A 222 -4.11 -11.08 6.85
N GLU A 223 -4.57 -11.11 8.10
CA GLU A 223 -4.59 -12.33 8.92
C GLU A 223 -5.40 -13.43 8.24
N GLN A 224 -6.62 -13.10 7.79
CA GLN A 224 -7.45 -14.06 7.05
C GLN A 224 -6.80 -14.48 5.72
N PHE A 225 -6.32 -13.52 4.93
CA PHE A 225 -5.70 -13.79 3.64
C PHE A 225 -4.49 -14.73 3.78
N LEU A 226 -3.55 -14.41 4.67
CA LEU A 226 -2.35 -15.21 4.90
C LEU A 226 -2.64 -16.57 5.57
N SER A 227 -3.82 -16.77 6.16
CA SER A 227 -4.21 -18.07 6.71
C SER A 227 -4.62 -19.11 5.65
N PHE A 228 -4.94 -18.65 4.44
CA PHE A 228 -5.39 -19.49 3.31
C PHE A 228 -4.53 -19.34 2.05
N ALA A 229 -3.75 -18.26 1.95
CA ALA A 229 -2.91 -17.97 0.80
C ALA A 229 -1.42 -18.04 1.17
N THR A 230 -0.63 -18.59 0.26
CA THR A 230 0.83 -18.44 0.30
C THR A 230 1.28 -17.43 -0.74
N LEU A 231 2.17 -16.49 -0.38
CA LEU A 231 2.73 -15.52 -1.32
C LEU A 231 3.73 -16.20 -2.26
N GLU A 232 3.69 -15.86 -3.55
CA GLU A 232 4.66 -16.40 -4.52
C GLU A 232 5.44 -15.28 -5.22
N HIS A 233 4.76 -14.24 -5.68
CA HIS A 233 5.40 -13.12 -6.38
C HIS A 233 4.77 -11.79 -5.98
N ILE A 234 5.59 -10.78 -5.71
CA ILE A 234 5.15 -9.38 -5.58
C ILE A 234 5.98 -8.50 -6.52
N HIS A 235 5.30 -7.74 -7.38
CA HIS A 235 5.94 -6.77 -8.25
C HIS A 235 5.62 -5.33 -7.83
N ILE A 236 6.65 -4.49 -7.74
CA ILE A 236 6.58 -3.12 -7.22
C ILE A 236 6.99 -2.14 -8.31
N PHE A 237 6.22 -1.06 -8.46
CA PHE A 237 6.52 0.00 -9.43
C PHE A 237 7.30 1.16 -8.77
N GLY A 238 8.38 1.61 -9.41
CA GLY A 238 9.41 2.50 -8.89
C GLY A 238 8.97 3.96 -8.71
N SER A 239 8.10 4.49 -9.58
CA SER A 239 7.57 5.85 -9.41
C SER A 239 6.06 5.96 -9.67
N ARG A 240 5.41 6.89 -8.97
CA ARG A 240 3.99 7.26 -9.18
C ARG A 240 3.76 8.11 -10.42
N ALA A 241 4.83 8.58 -11.06
CA ALA A 241 4.80 9.75 -11.92
C ALA A 241 4.25 9.49 -13.34
N GLU A 242 4.09 8.24 -13.78
CA GLU A 242 3.75 7.99 -15.19
C GLU A 242 2.41 7.28 -15.42
N SER A 243 1.89 6.53 -14.43
CA SER A 243 0.92 5.48 -14.75
C SER A 243 -0.53 5.77 -14.37
N PHE A 244 -0.79 6.74 -13.47
CA PHE A 244 -2.15 7.12 -13.05
C PHE A 244 -2.35 8.64 -12.89
N LYS A 245 -1.44 9.47 -13.44
CA LYS A 245 -1.53 10.94 -13.35
C LYS A 245 -2.84 11.51 -13.93
N LYS A 246 -3.47 10.83 -14.90
CA LYS A 246 -4.75 11.27 -15.48
C LYS A 246 -5.90 11.26 -14.46
N ASP A 247 -5.79 10.46 -13.39
CA ASP A 247 -6.92 10.10 -12.53
C ASP A 247 -6.74 10.44 -11.03
N ASN A 248 -5.70 11.21 -10.66
CA ASN A 248 -5.44 11.63 -9.27
C ASN A 248 -5.36 10.47 -8.25
N VAL A 249 -5.03 9.24 -8.69
CA VAL A 249 -4.89 8.09 -7.79
C VAL A 249 -3.51 8.16 -7.10
N LEU A 250 -3.51 8.61 -5.85
CA LEU A 250 -2.32 8.77 -5.00
C LEU A 250 -1.79 7.46 -4.38
N GLN A 251 -2.36 6.31 -4.75
CA GLN A 251 -2.06 5.01 -4.14
C GLN A 251 -0.97 4.28 -4.93
N GLU A 252 0.02 3.75 -4.22
CA GLU A 252 1.03 2.86 -4.80
C GLU A 252 0.40 1.48 -4.99
N ASN A 253 0.29 1.01 -6.23
CA ASN A 253 -0.19 -0.33 -6.55
C ASN A 253 0.97 -1.32 -6.67
N ILE A 254 0.68 -2.60 -6.49
CA ILE A 254 1.57 -3.74 -6.72
C ILE A 254 0.83 -4.82 -7.49
N ILE A 255 1.57 -5.69 -8.18
CA ILE A 255 1.01 -6.96 -8.63
C ILE A 255 1.34 -8.02 -7.58
N LEU A 256 0.32 -8.73 -7.12
CA LEU A 256 0.41 -9.84 -6.19
C LEU A 256 0.07 -11.14 -6.92
N LYS A 257 0.98 -12.12 -6.88
CA LYS A 257 0.70 -13.54 -7.14
C LYS A 257 0.70 -14.31 -5.83
N ALA A 258 -0.36 -15.06 -5.58
CA ALA A 258 -0.47 -15.96 -4.43
C ALA A 258 -1.14 -17.27 -4.84
N LEU A 259 -0.93 -18.33 -4.05
CA LEU A 259 -1.56 -19.63 -4.23
C LEU A 259 -2.60 -19.87 -3.13
N LYS A 260 -3.75 -20.45 -3.46
CA LYS A 260 -4.66 -21.00 -2.45
C LYS A 260 -4.05 -22.27 -1.88
N GLN A 261 -3.33 -22.11 -0.78
CA GLN A 261 -2.72 -23.22 -0.07
C GLN A 261 -2.32 -22.76 1.33
N LYS A 262 -2.57 -23.61 2.32
CA LYS A 262 -1.93 -23.50 3.63
C LYS A 262 -0.57 -24.19 3.58
N SER A 263 0.51 -23.46 3.77
CA SER A 263 1.86 -24.02 3.79
C SER A 263 2.48 -23.91 5.17
N ASP A 264 2.90 -25.07 5.73
CA ASP A 264 3.76 -25.15 6.91
C ASP A 264 5.26 -25.20 6.53
N ALA A 265 5.60 -25.16 5.24
CA ALA A 265 6.98 -25.23 4.74
C ALA A 265 7.56 -23.84 4.44
N SER A 266 8.88 -23.67 4.64
CA SER A 266 9.63 -22.50 4.18
C SER A 266 9.46 -22.33 2.68
N ARG A 267 8.91 -21.19 2.25
CA ARG A 267 8.69 -20.88 0.84
C ARG A 267 9.42 -19.64 0.42
N VAL A 268 9.87 -19.67 -0.84
CA VAL A 268 10.57 -18.57 -1.49
C VAL A 268 9.54 -17.66 -2.17
N VAL A 269 9.50 -16.40 -1.76
CA VAL A 269 8.73 -15.33 -2.39
C VAL A 269 9.65 -14.54 -3.31
N ARG A 270 9.23 -14.33 -4.55
CA ARG A 270 9.92 -13.47 -5.50
C ARG A 270 9.43 -12.04 -5.38
N ILE A 271 10.34 -11.09 -5.17
CA ILE A 271 10.03 -9.66 -5.25
C ILE A 271 10.74 -9.09 -6.48
N SER A 272 10.00 -8.45 -7.37
CA SER A 272 10.59 -7.73 -8.50
C SER A 272 10.20 -6.27 -8.52
N HIS A 273 11.02 -5.44 -9.15
CA HIS A 273 10.72 -4.03 -9.35
C HIS A 273 10.96 -3.58 -10.78
N SER A 274 10.23 -2.54 -11.20
CA SER A 274 10.46 -1.79 -12.44
C SER A 274 10.35 -0.30 -12.17
N ALA A 275 10.91 0.56 -13.01
CA ALA A 275 10.79 2.02 -12.86
C ALA A 275 9.33 2.53 -12.95
N GLY A 276 8.47 1.89 -13.75
CA GLY A 276 7.07 2.31 -13.94
C GLY A 276 6.15 1.20 -14.46
N VAL A 277 4.82 1.45 -14.43
CA VAL A 277 3.79 0.47 -14.83
C VAL A 277 3.79 0.19 -16.34
N ASN A 278 4.30 1.12 -17.14
CA ASN A 278 4.40 0.97 -18.60
C ASN A 278 5.76 0.39 -19.04
N GLU A 279 6.62 0.05 -18.09
CA GLU A 279 7.92 -0.54 -18.39
C GLU A 279 7.85 -2.04 -18.16
N ALA A 280 7.88 -2.79 -19.26
CA ALA A 280 7.88 -4.26 -19.24
C ALA A 280 9.22 -4.85 -18.76
N ARG A 281 10.21 -4.01 -18.45
CA ARG A 281 11.52 -4.45 -17.99
C ARG A 281 11.51 -4.58 -16.48
N VAL A 282 11.65 -5.81 -16.02
CA VAL A 282 12.02 -6.08 -14.63
C VAL A 282 13.48 -5.67 -14.48
N ASP A 283 13.73 -4.64 -13.67
CA ASP A 283 15.07 -4.12 -13.42
C ASP A 283 15.87 -5.09 -12.55
N GLU A 284 15.21 -5.63 -11.51
CA GLU A 284 15.79 -6.64 -10.62
C GLU A 284 14.67 -7.53 -10.05
N ALA A 285 15.02 -8.79 -9.75
CA ALA A 285 14.18 -9.67 -8.96
C ALA A 285 15.01 -10.40 -7.91
N ARG A 286 14.49 -10.45 -6.69
CA ARG A 286 15.10 -11.08 -5.53
C ARG A 286 14.19 -12.16 -4.97
N GLN A 287 14.78 -13.10 -4.26
CA GLN A 287 14.11 -14.24 -3.67
C GLN A 287 14.33 -14.23 -2.16
N TYR A 288 13.26 -14.42 -1.40
CA TYR A 288 13.30 -14.36 0.05
C TYR A 288 12.48 -15.49 0.65
N ASP A 289 12.91 -16.06 1.77
CA ASP A 289 12.02 -16.88 2.60
C ASP A 289 10.85 -16.02 3.09
N GLU A 290 9.62 -16.52 2.99
CA GLU A 290 8.40 -15.81 3.40
C GLU A 290 8.48 -15.36 4.87
N ALA A 291 9.05 -16.19 5.75
CA ALA A 291 9.28 -15.87 7.16
C ALA A 291 10.28 -14.71 7.40
N THR A 292 11.02 -14.29 6.37
CA THR A 292 11.85 -13.07 6.41
C THR A 292 11.06 -11.82 6.03
N LEU A 293 10.05 -11.96 5.17
CA LEU A 293 9.20 -10.87 4.71
C LEU A 293 8.05 -10.58 5.67
N ILE A 294 7.48 -11.61 6.28
CA ILE A 294 6.34 -11.47 7.19
C ILE A 294 6.85 -11.41 8.62
N GLN A 295 6.75 -10.23 9.25
CA GLN A 295 7.11 -10.02 10.64
C GLN A 295 5.86 -9.90 11.51
N ASP A 296 5.81 -10.70 12.57
CA ASP A 296 4.78 -10.58 13.60
C ASP A 296 5.21 -9.53 14.63
N HIS A 297 4.49 -8.40 14.66
CA HIS A 297 4.60 -7.39 15.71
C HIS A 297 3.46 -7.57 16.73
N GLY A 298 3.32 -8.79 17.25
CA GLY A 298 2.38 -9.23 18.30
C GLY A 298 0.96 -9.50 17.81
N GLN A 299 0.30 -8.50 17.24
CA GLN A 299 -1.09 -8.62 16.73
C GLN A 299 -1.18 -8.23 15.25
N SER A 300 -0.08 -8.00 14.55
CA SER A 300 -0.17 -7.56 13.16
C SER A 300 1.02 -8.07 12.38
N ASN A 301 0.74 -8.96 11.45
CA ASN A 301 1.68 -9.37 10.42
C ASN A 301 1.93 -8.17 9.50
N ILE A 302 3.17 -7.68 9.45
CA ILE A 302 3.62 -6.70 8.47
C ILE A 302 4.35 -7.46 7.36
N ILE A 303 3.98 -7.17 6.11
CA ILE A 303 4.65 -7.73 4.94
C ILE A 303 5.66 -6.70 4.43
N HIS A 304 6.94 -7.00 4.65
CA HIS A 304 8.06 -6.24 4.13
C HIS A 304 8.31 -6.59 2.67
N LEU A 305 8.63 -5.58 1.87
CA LEU A 305 8.87 -5.68 0.44
C LEU A 305 10.21 -4.98 0.07
N PRO A 306 11.36 -5.53 0.49
CA PRO A 306 12.67 -4.92 0.24
C PRO A 306 13.04 -4.93 -1.26
N ILE A 307 13.48 -3.78 -1.76
CA ILE A 307 13.92 -3.62 -3.17
C ILE A 307 15.43 -3.40 -3.34
N ASN A 308 16.18 -3.29 -2.24
CA ASN A 308 17.64 -3.08 -2.25
C ASN A 308 18.30 -3.70 -1.01
N ASP A 309 19.63 -3.79 -1.03
CA ASP A 309 20.44 -4.43 0.02
C ASP A 309 20.26 -3.79 1.40
N LEU A 310 20.00 -2.48 1.46
CA LEU A 310 19.85 -1.80 2.75
C LEU A 310 18.50 -2.05 3.38
N GLU A 311 17.42 -2.08 2.59
CA GLU A 311 16.11 -2.45 3.10
C GLU A 311 16.16 -3.88 3.66
N GLU A 312 16.84 -4.79 2.95
CA GLU A 312 17.09 -6.14 3.44
C GLU A 312 17.94 -6.16 4.72
N PHE A 313 19.03 -5.39 4.75
CA PHE A 313 19.88 -5.25 5.93
C PHE A 313 19.10 -4.68 7.13
N ALA A 314 18.30 -3.64 6.92
CA ALA A 314 17.49 -3.01 7.94
C ALA A 314 16.47 -3.99 8.52
N ILE A 315 15.76 -4.75 7.68
CA ILE A 315 14.87 -5.84 8.11
C ILE A 315 15.63 -6.82 9.02
N LYS A 316 16.84 -7.26 8.62
CA LYS A 316 17.66 -8.19 9.43
C LYS A 316 18.07 -7.59 10.78
N VAL A 317 18.42 -6.31 10.83
CA VAL A 317 18.78 -5.62 12.08
C VAL A 317 17.57 -5.50 13.01
N PHE A 318 16.43 -5.03 12.51
CA PHE A 318 15.22 -4.84 13.30
C PHE A 318 14.66 -6.16 13.86
N ARG A 319 14.86 -7.29 13.17
CA ARG A 319 14.47 -8.63 13.69
C ARG A 319 15.20 -9.03 14.97
N GLN A 320 16.35 -8.43 15.26
CA GLN A 320 17.12 -8.69 16.48
C GLN A 320 16.58 -7.91 17.68
N TRP A 321 15.64 -6.99 17.47
CA TRP A 321 15.06 -6.16 18.51
C TRP A 321 13.69 -6.70 18.91
N HIS A 322 13.48 -6.81 20.22
CA HIS A 322 12.26 -7.35 20.80
C HIS A 322 11.48 -6.33 21.64
N ASN A 323 12.08 -5.17 21.91
CA ASN A 323 11.43 -4.09 22.63
C ASN A 323 10.64 -3.21 21.67
N THR A 324 9.63 -2.53 22.21
CA THR A 324 8.92 -1.43 21.54
C THR A 324 9.04 -0.17 22.39
N LEU A 325 8.49 0.95 21.91
CA LEU A 325 8.41 2.17 22.72
C LEU A 325 7.67 1.95 24.05
N GLU A 326 6.66 1.08 24.06
CA GLU A 326 5.87 0.77 25.25
C GLU A 326 6.73 0.13 26.36
N CYS A 327 7.70 -0.72 25.99
CA CYS A 327 8.66 -1.31 26.93
C CYS A 327 9.47 -0.25 27.70
N TYR A 328 9.57 0.97 27.17
CA TYR A 328 10.29 2.10 27.77
C TYR A 328 9.37 3.15 28.39
N GLY A 329 8.07 2.84 28.53
CA GLY A 329 7.05 3.80 28.99
C GLY A 329 6.84 4.97 28.02
N MET A 330 7.22 4.80 26.75
CA MET A 330 7.12 5.81 25.70
C MET A 330 5.97 5.49 24.75
N LYS A 331 5.43 6.52 24.11
CA LYS A 331 4.32 6.38 23.18
C LYS A 331 4.33 7.47 22.12
N VAL A 332 4.03 7.09 20.89
CA VAL A 332 3.68 8.01 19.81
C VAL A 332 2.17 8.23 19.78
N SER A 333 1.75 9.48 19.69
CA SER A 333 0.36 9.90 19.56
C SER A 333 0.18 10.88 18.39
N THR A 334 -1.00 10.94 17.79
CA THR A 334 -1.28 11.90 16.71
C THR A 334 -1.58 13.29 17.29
N GLY A 335 -1.09 14.34 16.63
CA GLY A 335 -1.35 15.72 16.99
C GLY A 335 -2.84 15.99 17.23
N PRO A 336 -3.23 16.53 18.40
CA PRO A 336 -4.63 16.65 18.79
C PRO A 336 -5.36 17.81 18.11
N VAL A 337 -4.64 18.78 17.52
CA VAL A 337 -5.25 19.93 16.85
C VAL A 337 -5.65 19.53 15.43
N VAL A 338 -6.95 19.38 15.21
CA VAL A 338 -7.55 19.23 13.87
C VAL A 338 -8.06 20.59 13.39
N PRO A 339 -7.43 21.24 12.38
CA PRO A 339 -7.68 22.64 12.08
C PRO A 339 -9.13 22.98 11.73
N PHE A 340 -9.74 22.22 10.82
CA PHE A 340 -11.12 22.47 10.39
C PHE A 340 -12.16 22.26 11.50
N ARG A 341 -11.87 21.39 12.48
CA ARG A 341 -12.71 21.18 13.69
C ARG A 341 -12.42 22.18 14.80
N SER A 342 -11.42 23.03 14.63
CA SER A 342 -10.90 23.93 15.66
C SER A 342 -10.79 25.37 15.17
N ALA A 343 -11.36 25.71 14.02
CA ALA A 343 -11.17 27.01 13.35
C ALA A 343 -11.41 28.20 14.28
N ALA A 344 -12.45 28.14 15.13
CA ALA A 344 -12.78 29.19 16.11
C ALA A 344 -11.74 29.38 17.23
N LEU A 345 -10.80 28.45 17.39
CA LEU A 345 -9.74 28.48 18.39
C LEU A 345 -8.38 28.86 17.78
N LEU A 346 -8.29 28.99 16.46
CA LEU A 346 -7.03 29.25 15.76
C LEU A 346 -6.89 30.73 15.39
N ALA A 347 -5.67 31.24 15.43
CA ALA A 347 -5.36 32.63 15.05
C ALA A 347 -4.08 32.73 14.21
N SER A 348 -4.08 33.62 13.22
CA SER A 348 -2.90 33.89 12.39
C SER A 348 -1.91 34.86 13.02
N LYS A 349 -2.38 35.72 13.94
CA LYS A 349 -1.56 36.71 14.66
C LYS A 349 -1.81 36.57 16.15
N ARG A 350 -0.80 36.94 16.94
CA ARG A 350 -0.89 37.01 18.40
C ARG A 350 -0.96 38.45 18.86
N SER A 351 -1.94 38.75 19.72
CA SER A 351 -1.98 40.01 20.45
C SER A 351 -1.17 39.88 21.76
N PRO A 352 -0.40 40.89 22.17
CA PRO A 352 0.24 40.91 23.49
C PRO A 352 -0.76 40.63 24.62
N GLY A 353 -0.38 39.83 25.61
CA GLY A 353 -1.25 39.45 26.74
C GLY A 353 -2.36 38.42 26.41
N SER A 354 -2.49 37.98 25.15
CA SER A 354 -3.45 36.92 24.80
C SER A 354 -2.99 35.54 25.29
N LYS A 355 -3.95 34.67 25.61
CA LYS A 355 -3.74 33.26 25.94
C LYS A 355 -3.43 32.39 24.71
N LEU A 356 -2.84 32.96 23.67
CA LEU A 356 -2.47 32.25 22.46
C LEU A 356 -1.12 31.57 22.65
N VAL A 357 -1.07 30.27 22.37
CA VAL A 357 0.15 29.45 22.38
C VAL A 357 0.51 29.03 20.95
N PRO A 358 1.79 28.76 20.66
CA PRO A 358 2.22 28.41 19.31
C PRO A 358 1.56 27.12 18.83
N LEU A 359 1.14 27.11 17.57
CA LEU A 359 0.65 25.93 16.86
C LEU A 359 1.73 25.44 15.91
N ILE A 360 2.24 24.23 16.16
CA ILE A 360 3.30 23.61 15.37
C ILE A 360 2.68 22.80 14.23
N TRP A 361 3.13 23.09 13.01
CA TRP A 361 2.72 22.39 11.80
C TRP A 361 3.82 21.49 11.25
N MET A 362 3.42 20.56 10.39
CA MET A 362 4.34 19.67 9.69
C MET A 362 5.48 20.40 8.95
N HIS A 363 5.20 21.57 8.35
CA HIS A 363 6.21 22.35 7.63
C HIS A 363 7.24 23.03 8.54
N ASN A 364 6.98 23.14 9.85
CA ASN A 364 7.94 23.65 10.83
C ASN A 364 8.94 22.59 11.28
N CYS A 365 8.67 21.31 11.03
CA CYS A 365 9.47 20.21 11.53
C CYS A 365 10.49 19.77 10.48
N LEU A 366 11.78 20.07 10.65
CA LEU A 366 12.88 19.59 9.81
C LEU A 366 13.66 18.49 10.56
N LYS A 367 14.51 17.73 9.87
CA LYS A 367 15.38 16.73 10.54
C LYS A 367 16.18 17.43 11.64
N MET A 368 16.04 16.96 12.87
CA MET A 368 16.71 17.47 14.08
C MET A 368 16.45 18.94 14.44
N LYS A 369 15.60 19.68 13.70
CA LYS A 369 15.41 21.12 13.89
C LYS A 369 13.95 21.54 13.76
N LEU A 370 13.46 22.27 14.75
CA LEU A 370 12.19 22.99 14.68
C LEU A 370 12.42 24.39 14.11
N ASP A 371 11.70 24.76 13.07
CA ASP A 371 11.76 26.09 12.45
C ASP A 371 10.36 26.73 12.39
N LEU A 372 10.09 27.56 13.41
CA LEU A 372 8.84 28.32 13.51
C LEU A 372 8.86 29.61 12.66
N SER A 373 9.97 29.95 12.00
CA SER A 373 10.04 31.10 11.09
C SER A 373 9.35 30.81 9.74
N VAL A 374 9.21 29.53 9.39
CA VAL A 374 8.49 29.09 8.18
C VAL A 374 6.99 29.27 8.38
N ILE A 375 6.41 30.29 7.75
CA ILE A 375 4.99 30.63 7.84
C ILE A 375 4.31 30.43 6.48
N LYS A 376 3.19 29.69 6.46
CA LYS A 376 2.31 29.59 5.28
C LYS A 376 1.10 30.51 5.42
N LYS A 377 0.77 31.26 4.35
CA LYS A 377 -0.30 32.28 4.34
C LYS A 377 -1.68 31.72 4.70
N ASP A 378 -1.95 30.46 4.37
CA ASP A 378 -3.22 29.76 4.58
C ASP A 378 -3.28 28.99 5.92
N LYS A 379 -2.24 29.08 6.76
CA LYS A 379 -2.13 28.32 8.02
C LYS A 379 -2.04 29.25 9.24
N GLN A 380 -2.93 29.04 10.20
CA GLN A 380 -2.93 29.76 11.48
C GLN A 380 -1.70 29.39 12.30
N GLN A 381 -1.11 30.34 13.02
CA GLN A 381 0.16 30.16 13.75
C GLN A 381 -0.02 29.93 15.25
N TRP A 382 -1.24 30.15 15.74
CA TRP A 382 -1.54 30.17 17.15
C TRP A 382 -2.84 29.42 17.44
N ILE A 383 -2.92 28.82 18.63
CA ILE A 383 -4.15 28.25 19.19
C ILE A 383 -4.44 28.90 20.54
N LEU A 384 -5.70 29.22 20.78
CA LEU A 384 -6.16 29.75 22.06
C LEU A 384 -6.04 28.67 23.13
N ASP A 385 -5.43 28.99 24.26
CA ASP A 385 -5.31 28.11 25.43
C ASP A 385 -6.37 28.49 26.49
N ASN A 386 -7.42 27.68 26.59
CA ASN A 386 -8.53 27.87 27.50
C ASN A 386 -9.22 26.53 27.81
N ARG A 387 -10.21 26.53 28.71
CA ARG A 387 -10.95 25.31 29.08
C ARG A 387 -11.54 24.54 27.89
N LYS A 388 -11.88 25.21 26.78
CA LYS A 388 -12.44 24.59 25.56
C LYS A 388 -11.37 23.97 24.66
N SER A 389 -10.12 24.39 24.77
CA SER A 389 -8.99 23.91 23.97
C SER A 389 -7.96 23.10 24.75
N ASN A 390 -8.05 23.03 26.09
CA ASN A 390 -7.14 22.25 26.93
C ASN A 390 -7.07 20.77 26.53
N SER A 391 -8.13 20.21 25.96
CA SER A 391 -8.12 18.84 25.40
C SER A 391 -7.37 18.71 24.07
N LYS A 392 -6.91 19.84 23.51
CA LYS A 392 -6.24 19.97 22.21
C LYS A 392 -4.86 20.62 22.30
N THR A 393 -4.54 21.31 23.40
CA THR A 393 -3.18 21.80 23.68
C THR A 393 -2.48 20.82 24.61
N LEU A 394 -1.16 20.74 24.52
CA LEU A 394 -0.32 19.88 25.36
C LEU A 394 0.54 20.74 26.27
N GLU A 395 0.94 20.20 27.42
CA GLU A 395 1.95 20.84 28.28
C GLU A 395 3.27 20.96 27.51
N ASN A 396 4.00 22.06 27.70
CA ASN A 396 5.29 22.25 27.05
C ASN A 396 6.37 21.43 27.76
N LYS A 397 6.54 20.19 27.30
CA LYS A 397 7.52 19.20 27.76
C LYS A 397 8.50 18.86 26.64
N ASN A 398 9.39 17.91 26.90
CA ASN A 398 10.22 17.32 25.86
C ASN A 398 9.40 16.34 25.02
N TYR A 399 9.47 16.48 23.70
CA TYR A 399 8.82 15.57 22.75
C TYR A 399 9.74 15.32 21.55
N VAL A 400 9.46 14.27 20.79
CA VAL A 400 9.95 14.12 19.41
C VAL A 400 8.76 14.23 18.47
N LEU A 401 8.75 15.26 17.63
CA LEU A 401 7.73 15.43 16.59
C LEU A 401 8.12 14.63 15.36
N LEU A 402 7.16 13.89 14.80
CA LEU A 402 7.35 13.07 13.61
C LEU A 402 6.38 13.53 12.54
N ARG A 403 6.86 13.81 11.33
CA ARG A 403 5.97 14.10 10.20
C ARG A 403 5.09 12.89 9.92
N ARG A 404 3.77 13.09 9.85
CA ARG A 404 2.82 12.02 9.56
C ARG A 404 2.63 11.80 8.07
N PHE A 405 2.77 12.83 7.24
CA PHE A 405 2.57 12.71 5.79
C PHE A 405 3.92 12.70 5.09
N SER A 406 4.18 11.60 4.39
CA SER A 406 5.32 11.46 3.49
C SER A 406 4.93 10.57 2.31
N SER A 407 5.12 11.08 1.11
CA SER A 407 4.90 10.33 -0.12
C SER A 407 6.01 9.29 -0.35
N LYS A 408 5.87 8.40 -1.33
CA LYS A 408 6.95 7.47 -1.71
C LYS A 408 8.14 8.23 -2.32
N ASP A 409 7.81 9.24 -3.12
CA ASP A 409 8.74 10.04 -3.90
C ASP A 409 9.36 11.18 -3.07
N ASP A 410 8.95 11.34 -1.81
CA ASP A 410 9.61 12.26 -0.89
C ASP A 410 11.01 11.74 -0.60
N GLU A 411 11.99 12.65 -0.56
CA GLU A 411 13.38 12.36 -0.24
C GLU A 411 13.52 11.58 1.08
N TYR A 412 12.66 11.91 2.06
CA TYR A 412 12.62 11.25 3.36
C TYR A 412 11.21 10.83 3.73
N LYS A 413 11.07 9.56 4.09
CA LYS A 413 9.87 8.98 4.65
C LYS A 413 9.71 9.44 6.10
N LEU A 414 10.79 9.41 6.88
CA LEU A 414 10.83 9.83 8.26
C LEU A 414 11.51 11.19 8.43
N VAL A 415 10.86 12.06 9.21
CA VAL A 415 11.44 13.32 9.68
C VAL A 415 11.08 13.47 11.14
N ALA A 416 12.10 13.39 11.99
CA ALA A 416 11.99 13.56 13.43
C ALA A 416 12.59 14.90 13.88
N THR A 417 11.88 15.61 14.75
CA THR A 417 12.24 16.92 15.26
C THR A 417 12.13 16.92 16.79
N PRO A 418 13.24 16.96 17.53
CA PRO A 418 13.18 17.08 18.99
C PRO A 418 12.68 18.47 19.38
N ILE A 419 11.82 18.54 20.37
CA ILE A 419 11.41 19.79 21.03
C ILE A 419 11.63 19.67 22.53
N PHE A 420 12.04 20.78 23.15
CA PHE A 420 12.40 20.82 24.57
C PHE A 420 11.62 21.93 25.27
N ALA A 421 11.19 21.67 26.51
CA ALA A 421 10.35 22.58 27.30
C ALA A 421 10.91 24.01 27.34
N ASN A 422 12.23 24.14 27.51
CA ASN A 422 12.90 25.43 27.67
C ASN A 422 13.06 26.20 26.34
N GLY A 423 12.73 25.61 25.19
CA GLY A 423 13.00 26.18 23.87
C GLY A 423 11.94 27.15 23.34
N LEU A 424 10.71 27.12 23.88
CA LEU A 424 9.57 27.84 23.30
C LEU A 424 9.09 29.03 24.13
N GLY A 425 9.31 29.04 25.45
CA GLY A 425 8.87 30.13 26.33
C GLY A 425 7.35 30.18 26.58
N TYR A 426 6.65 29.06 26.41
CA TYR A 426 5.22 28.92 26.71
C TYR A 426 4.97 27.75 27.67
N SER A 427 3.89 27.77 28.45
CA SER A 427 3.51 26.65 29.32
C SER A 427 2.83 25.51 28.57
N ARG A 428 2.23 25.79 27.41
CA ARG A 428 1.52 24.84 26.56
C ARG A 428 1.81 25.10 25.09
N ILE A 429 1.55 24.10 24.25
CA ILE A 429 1.76 24.12 22.80
C ILE A 429 0.59 23.44 22.07
N GLY A 430 0.35 23.82 20.83
CA GLY A 430 -0.52 23.09 19.90
C GLY A 430 0.32 22.24 18.94
N ILE A 431 -0.08 20.98 18.74
CA ILE A 431 0.50 20.10 17.71
C ILE A 431 -0.60 19.70 16.74
N GLU A 432 -0.39 19.99 15.45
CA GLU A 432 -1.37 19.73 14.41
C GLU A 432 -1.41 18.26 13.96
N ASN A 433 -2.57 17.78 13.48
CA ASN A 433 -2.83 16.35 13.25
C ASN A 433 -2.09 15.71 12.06
N HIS A 434 -1.33 16.46 11.25
CA HIS A 434 -0.37 15.95 10.28
C HIS A 434 1.03 15.73 10.90
N LEU A 435 1.16 15.90 12.21
CA LEU A 435 2.28 15.45 13.02
C LEU A 435 1.85 14.33 13.95
N ASN A 436 2.77 13.42 14.24
CA ASN A 436 2.76 12.60 15.44
C ASN A 436 3.73 13.20 16.47
N TYR A 437 3.55 12.90 17.75
CA TYR A 437 4.46 13.28 18.82
C TYR A 437 4.76 12.07 19.72
N LEU A 438 6.04 11.83 19.97
CA LEU A 438 6.54 10.84 20.92
C LEU A 438 6.70 11.50 22.29
N HIS A 439 6.17 10.84 23.33
CA HIS A 439 6.21 11.30 24.71
C HIS A 439 6.24 10.12 25.71
N LYS A 440 6.41 10.42 26.99
CA LYS A 440 6.14 9.48 28.09
C LYS A 440 4.79 9.84 28.74
N PRO A 441 3.75 8.99 28.66
CA PRO A 441 2.44 9.30 29.24
C PRO A 441 2.49 9.59 30.75
N ASP A 442 3.26 8.80 31.49
CA ASP A 442 3.35 8.86 32.96
C ASP A 442 4.66 9.52 33.44
N GLY A 443 5.22 10.43 32.65
CA GLY A 443 6.48 11.10 33.01
C GLY A 443 6.92 12.15 31.99
N GLU A 444 8.22 12.38 31.91
CA GLU A 444 8.82 13.28 30.93
C GLU A 444 9.97 12.58 30.21
N LEU A 445 10.07 12.82 28.90
CA LEU A 445 11.17 12.33 28.10
C LEU A 445 12.44 13.09 28.49
N GLU A 446 13.51 12.39 28.82
CA GLU A 446 14.78 13.05 29.08
C GLU A 446 15.36 13.65 27.80
N ARG A 447 16.19 14.68 27.94
CA ARG A 447 16.80 15.35 26.79
C ARG A 447 17.59 14.36 25.92
N VAL A 448 18.37 13.48 26.55
CA VAL A 448 19.19 12.48 25.85
C VAL A 448 18.35 11.41 25.16
N GLU A 449 17.23 10.98 25.77
CA GLU A 449 16.28 10.06 25.14
C GLU A 449 15.64 10.69 23.89
N ALA A 450 15.18 11.94 23.99
CA ALA A 450 14.58 12.67 22.88
C ALA A 450 15.57 12.86 21.72
N LEU A 451 16.83 13.17 22.02
CA LEU A 451 17.89 13.27 21.01
C LEU A 451 18.16 11.92 20.37
N GLY A 452 18.37 10.86 21.16
CA GLY A 452 18.66 9.52 20.67
C GLY A 452 17.58 8.97 19.74
N LEU A 453 16.31 9.11 20.13
CA LEU A 453 15.17 8.74 19.30
C LEU A 453 15.10 9.57 18.01
N SER A 454 15.35 10.88 18.09
CA SER A 454 15.34 11.75 16.91
C SER A 454 16.46 11.39 15.92
N VAL A 455 17.64 11.04 16.41
CA VAL A 455 18.77 10.57 15.59
C VAL A 455 18.41 9.23 14.92
N LEU A 456 17.88 8.26 15.68
CA LEU A 456 17.44 6.98 15.13
C LEU A 456 16.39 7.15 14.03
N TYR A 457 15.30 7.88 14.29
CA TYR A 457 14.24 8.09 13.30
C TYR A 457 14.69 8.89 12.07
N ASN A 458 15.77 9.66 12.16
CA ASN A 458 16.33 10.39 11.01
C ASN A 458 17.41 9.62 10.24
N SER A 459 17.84 8.46 10.76
CA SER A 459 18.90 7.63 10.18
C SER A 459 18.45 6.88 8.93
N THR A 460 19.42 6.57 8.08
CA THR A 460 19.24 5.78 6.86
C THR A 460 18.74 4.35 7.16
N LEU A 461 19.12 3.79 8.32
CA LEU A 461 18.65 2.48 8.78
C LEU A 461 17.14 2.44 9.04
N PHE A 462 16.60 3.41 9.80
CA PHE A 462 15.16 3.50 10.08
C PHE A 462 14.39 3.86 8.80
N GLU A 463 14.95 4.75 7.99
CA GLU A 463 14.37 5.13 6.70
C GLU A 463 14.16 3.90 5.80
N ALA A 464 15.19 3.06 5.62
CA ALA A 464 15.10 1.84 4.84
C ALA A 464 14.10 0.83 5.43
N TYR A 465 14.09 0.65 6.76
CA TYR A 465 13.12 -0.21 7.41
C TYR A 465 11.68 0.23 7.11
N PHE A 466 11.35 1.52 7.27
CA PHE A 466 9.99 2.02 7.00
C PHE A 466 9.63 1.97 5.51
N ARG A 467 10.58 2.23 4.60
CA ARG A 467 10.34 2.11 3.15
C ARG A 467 10.03 0.70 2.69
N SER A 468 10.58 -0.31 3.37
CA SER A 468 10.35 -1.71 3.01
C SER A 468 8.87 -2.12 3.15
N PHE A 469 8.09 -1.56 4.08
CA PHE A 469 6.68 -1.96 4.26
C PHE A 469 5.64 -0.85 4.05
N SER A 470 6.04 0.42 4.08
CA SER A 470 5.09 1.54 4.03
C SER A 470 4.61 1.84 2.61
N GLY A 471 3.49 1.22 2.19
CA GLY A 471 2.77 1.58 0.96
C GLY A 471 1.85 2.80 1.07
N ASN A 472 1.75 3.41 2.26
CA ASN A 472 0.85 4.53 2.53
C ASN A 472 1.55 5.90 2.33
N THR A 473 0.77 6.95 2.08
CA THR A 473 1.24 8.36 2.12
C THR A 473 1.36 8.91 3.53
N GLN A 474 1.01 8.10 4.54
CA GLN A 474 1.04 8.48 5.94
C GLN A 474 1.79 7.45 6.77
N ILE A 475 2.50 7.91 7.79
CA ILE A 475 3.09 7.10 8.86
C ILE A 475 2.16 7.20 10.06
N SER A 476 1.49 6.11 10.41
CA SER A 476 0.57 6.07 11.54
C SER A 476 1.30 5.98 12.88
N ALA A 477 0.68 6.52 13.93
CA ALA A 477 1.17 6.32 15.29
C ALA A 477 1.19 4.83 15.68
N THR A 478 0.29 4.02 15.14
CA THR A 478 0.24 2.58 15.42
C THR A 478 1.46 1.85 14.85
N GLU A 479 1.86 2.13 13.60
CA GLU A 479 3.08 1.56 13.01
C GLU A 479 4.32 1.95 13.84
N LEU A 480 4.43 3.23 14.22
CA LEU A 480 5.56 3.73 15.03
C LEU A 480 5.62 3.08 16.42
N ASN A 481 4.49 2.88 17.09
CA ASN A 481 4.46 2.25 18.42
C ASN A 481 4.78 0.75 18.38
N LYS A 482 4.46 0.06 17.28
CA LYS A 482 4.72 -1.37 17.10
C LYS A 482 6.09 -1.68 16.49
N THR A 483 6.79 -0.66 16.02
CA THR A 483 8.13 -0.81 15.45
C THR A 483 9.11 -1.32 16.51
N PRO A 484 9.90 -2.38 16.23
CA PRO A 484 10.96 -2.84 17.12
C PRO A 484 11.99 -1.73 17.37
N MET A 485 12.45 -1.62 18.61
CA MET A 485 13.41 -0.61 19.06
C MET A 485 14.64 -1.26 19.69
N PRO A 486 15.86 -0.71 19.45
CA PRO A 486 17.05 -1.18 20.15
C PRO A 486 16.93 -0.94 21.66
N PRO A 487 17.75 -1.61 22.49
CA PRO A 487 17.83 -1.39 23.94
C PRO A 487 17.91 0.10 24.30
N LEU A 488 17.21 0.51 25.37
CA LEU A 488 17.13 1.92 25.78
C LEU A 488 18.50 2.52 26.07
N GLU A 489 19.44 1.72 26.57
CA GLU A 489 20.81 2.13 26.86
C GLU A 489 21.53 2.61 25.58
N LEU A 490 21.31 1.92 24.46
CA LEU A 490 21.86 2.31 23.16
C LEU A 490 21.19 3.58 22.63
N ILE A 491 19.87 3.73 22.81
CA ILE A 491 19.14 4.95 22.45
C ILE A 491 19.72 6.15 23.22
N VAL A 492 19.92 6.01 24.53
CA VAL A 492 20.50 7.05 25.38
C VAL A 492 21.94 7.36 24.97
N GLU A 493 22.74 6.35 24.64
CA GLU A 493 24.13 6.54 24.19
C GLU A 493 24.21 7.29 22.85
N ILE A 494 23.33 6.98 21.89
CA ILE A 494 23.18 7.74 20.64
C ILE A 494 22.90 9.22 20.95
N GLY A 495 21.99 9.49 21.90
CA GLY A 495 21.66 10.85 22.33
C GLY A 495 22.83 11.60 22.94
N LYS A 496 23.63 10.92 23.79
CA LYS A 496 24.85 11.49 24.41
C LYS A 496 25.93 11.79 23.37
N GLU A 497 26.18 10.87 22.45
CA GLU A 497 27.15 11.04 21.37
C GLU A 497 26.77 12.21 20.46
N TYR A 498 25.49 12.33 20.08
CA TYR A 498 25.01 13.46 19.29
C TYR A 498 25.19 14.79 20.04
N GLN A 499 24.87 14.82 21.33
CA GLN A 499 25.06 16.02 22.15
C GLN A 499 26.53 16.42 22.29
N ARG A 500 27.46 15.46 22.35
CA ARG A 500 28.90 15.71 22.47
C ARG A 500 29.49 16.26 21.17
N LEU A 501 29.12 15.66 20.04
CA LEU A 501 29.80 15.93 18.77
C LEU A 501 29.30 17.21 18.09
N SER A 502 28.16 17.77 18.50
CA SER A 502 27.54 18.96 17.89
C SER A 502 27.47 18.87 16.34
N LEU A 503 27.28 17.66 15.81
CA LEU A 503 27.37 17.42 14.37
C LEU A 503 26.18 18.05 13.65
N GLU A 504 26.48 18.89 12.67
CA GLU A 504 25.51 19.37 11.69
C GLU A 504 25.45 18.38 10.51
N GLY A 505 24.25 17.98 10.10
CA GLY A 505 24.03 17.17 8.89
C GLY A 505 23.75 15.67 9.11
N ILE A 506 23.36 14.99 8.03
CA ILE A 506 22.89 13.59 8.02
C ILE A 506 24.03 12.57 8.14
N GLU A 507 25.23 12.88 7.64
CA GLU A 507 26.39 11.97 7.71
C GLU A 507 26.80 11.72 9.17
N GLY A 508 26.69 12.74 10.03
CA GLY A 508 26.92 12.60 11.46
C GLY A 508 25.85 11.74 12.18
N ILE A 509 24.64 11.64 11.63
CA ILE A 509 23.57 10.80 12.21
C ILE A 509 23.90 9.32 11.98
N ASP A 510 24.19 8.94 10.73
CA ASP A 510 24.44 7.54 10.39
C ASP A 510 25.73 7.02 11.05
N ASP A 511 26.80 7.83 11.11
CA ASP A 511 28.04 7.46 11.80
C ASP A 511 27.82 7.15 13.30
N ILE A 512 27.00 7.95 13.99
CA ILE A 512 26.65 7.70 15.40
C ILE A 512 25.87 6.39 15.52
N VAL A 513 24.85 6.19 14.68
CA VAL A 513 23.98 5.01 14.72
C VAL A 513 24.79 3.75 14.42
N GLU A 514 25.59 3.73 13.36
CA GLU A 514 26.43 2.60 12.98
C GLU A 514 27.40 2.20 14.09
N ARG A 515 28.08 3.19 14.69
CA ARG A 515 29.07 2.95 15.75
C ARG A 515 28.42 2.43 17.03
N VAL A 516 27.33 3.07 17.50
CA VAL A 516 26.70 2.70 18.78
C VAL A 516 25.96 1.37 18.67
N LEU A 517 25.32 1.09 17.52
CA LEU A 517 24.65 -0.19 17.27
C LEU A 517 25.62 -1.29 16.81
N ASN A 518 26.92 -1.00 16.71
CA ASN A 518 27.97 -1.92 16.25
C ASN A 518 27.63 -2.58 14.90
N LEU A 519 27.13 -1.78 13.96
CA LEU A 519 26.79 -2.25 12.62
C LEU A 519 28.06 -2.29 11.78
N LYS A 520 28.43 -3.47 11.28
CA LYS A 520 29.50 -3.58 10.28
C LYS A 520 28.99 -2.95 8.99
N ARG A 521 29.52 -1.77 8.67
CA ARG A 521 29.20 -0.99 7.46
C ARG A 521 29.07 -1.91 6.24
N TYR A 522 27.92 -1.86 5.56
CA TYR A 522 27.79 -2.39 4.20
C TYR A 522 28.62 -1.46 3.30
N LYS A 523 29.93 -1.73 3.19
CA LYS A 523 30.91 -0.81 2.59
C LYS A 523 30.67 -0.50 1.10
N ASP A 524 29.75 -1.20 0.45
CA ASP A 524 29.47 -1.05 -0.99
C ASP A 524 28.08 -0.50 -1.33
N ALA A 525 27.27 -0.08 -0.35
CA ALA A 525 26.02 0.64 -0.62
C ALA A 525 26.30 2.11 -1.01
N ARG A 526 26.96 2.31 -2.15
CA ARG A 526 26.90 3.61 -2.86
C ARG A 526 25.47 3.75 -3.37
N TRP A 527 24.72 4.60 -2.70
CA TRP A 527 23.33 4.88 -3.03
C TRP A 527 23.20 5.49 -4.42
N ILE A 528 22.22 4.94 -5.12
CA ILE A 528 21.61 5.45 -6.35
C ILE A 528 21.32 6.95 -6.15
N LYS A 529 21.78 7.75 -7.11
CA LYS A 529 21.39 9.15 -7.31
C LYS A 529 20.03 9.25 -7.98
#